data_AF-A0A2M6WCP2-F1
#
_entry.id   AF-A0A2M6WCP2-F1
#
_cell.length_a   1.000
_cell.length_b   1.000
_cell.length_c   1.000
_cell.angle_alpha   90.00
_cell.angle_beta   90.00
_cell.angle_gamma   90.00
#
_symmetry.space_group_name_H-M   'P 1'
#
loop_
_entity.id
_entity.type
_entity.pdbx_description
1 polymer ?
#
loop_
_entity_poly.entity_id
_entity_poly.type
_entity_poly.pdbx_seq_one_letter_code
_entity_poly.pdbx_strand_id
1 'polypeptide(L)'
;MDIIGILNYLGITPDRIVPLVILGLVIYIILHTSLKPFKRITNRIRDALIEIQAILKREGIDLEYKVLEAPGSPVRPTKIGAELIKKSGLEKILDQKKEFLADELKKILPEDYTEYDVQEKARELLVSLASSSLMNPVKEYAYQEGTSVVEIFKVGGLWLRDDFLGQKRMVKDEDK
;
A
#
# COMPACT_ATOMS: atom_id res chain seq x y z
N MET A 1 -21.49 24.75 -34.40
CA MET A 1 -22.59 24.09 -33.68
C MET A 1 -22.38 24.32 -32.21
N ASP A 2 -23.30 25.02 -31.55
CA ASP A 2 -23.21 25.28 -30.11
C ASP A 2 -23.37 23.99 -29.30
N ILE A 3 -22.57 23.85 -28.24
CA ILE A 3 -22.60 22.72 -27.30
C ILE A 3 -24.02 22.53 -26.73
N ILE A 4 -24.73 23.64 -26.51
CA ILE A 4 -26.12 23.68 -26.04
C ILE A 4 -27.09 23.07 -27.09
N GLY A 5 -26.84 23.30 -28.38
CA GLY A 5 -27.63 22.72 -29.47
C GLY A 5 -27.44 21.21 -29.62
N ILE A 6 -26.22 20.71 -29.38
CA ILE A 6 -25.92 19.26 -29.39
C ILE A 6 -26.58 18.56 -28.19
N LEU A 7 -26.55 19.18 -27.01
CA LEU A 7 -27.19 18.66 -25.80
C LEU A 7 -28.72 18.59 -25.94
N ASN A 8 -29.33 19.63 -26.52
CA ASN A 8 -30.77 19.63 -26.79
C ASN A 8 -31.18 18.59 -27.85
N TYR A 9 -30.35 18.36 -28.89
CA TYR A 9 -30.60 17.32 -29.90
C TYR A 9 -30.59 15.91 -29.30
N LEU A 10 -29.77 15.66 -28.28
CA LEU A 10 -29.72 14.40 -27.53
C LEU A 10 -30.83 14.28 -26.46
N GLY A 11 -31.77 15.23 -26.39
CA GLY A 11 -32.87 15.22 -25.42
C GLY A 11 -32.43 15.52 -23.98
N ILE A 12 -31.23 16.06 -23.82
CA ILE A 12 -30.61 16.36 -22.54
C ILE A 12 -30.95 17.82 -22.19
N THR A 13 -32.15 18.05 -21.64
CA THR A 13 -32.55 19.36 -21.11
C THR A 13 -32.04 19.56 -19.68
N PRO A 14 -31.73 20.80 -19.25
CA PRO A 14 -31.25 21.10 -17.90
C PRO A 14 -32.10 20.47 -16.79
N ASP A 15 -33.42 20.45 -16.99
CA ASP A 15 -34.42 19.90 -16.05
C ASP A 15 -34.29 18.38 -15.83
N ARG A 16 -33.70 17.67 -16.80
CA ARG A 16 -33.44 16.22 -16.74
C ARG A 16 -32.02 15.89 -16.28
N ILE A 17 -31.06 16.77 -16.52
CA ILE A 17 -29.66 16.58 -16.09
C ILE A 17 -29.52 16.69 -14.57
N VAL A 18 -30.13 17.72 -13.97
CA VAL A 18 -30.00 18.01 -12.54
C VAL A 18 -30.36 16.79 -11.66
N PRO A 19 -31.52 16.12 -11.84
CA PRO A 19 -31.84 14.94 -11.04
C PRO A 19 -30.90 13.75 -11.29
N LEU A 20 -30.36 13.57 -12.51
CA LEU A 20 -29.37 12.54 -12.81
C LEU A 20 -28.02 12.80 -12.12
N VAL A 21 -27.57 14.05 -12.08
CA VAL A 21 -26.33 14.45 -11.39
C VAL A 21 -26.48 14.26 -9.89
N ILE A 22 -27.62 14.66 -9.32
CA ILE A 22 -27.92 14.45 -7.89
C ILE A 22 -27.94 12.95 -7.57
N LEU A 23 -28.61 12.13 -8.39
CA LEU A 23 -28.66 10.68 -8.21
C LEU A 23 -27.25 10.06 -8.29
N GLY A 24 -26.43 10.48 -9.25
CA GLY A 24 -25.04 10.04 -9.37
C GLY A 24 -24.19 10.39 -8.15
N LEU A 25 -24.36 11.60 -7.59
CA LEU A 25 -23.70 12.03 -6.35
C LEU A 25 -24.14 11.20 -5.14
N VAL A 26 -25.43 10.90 -5.02
CA VAL A 26 -25.97 10.05 -3.95
C VAL A 26 -25.40 8.64 -4.04
N ILE A 27 -25.38 8.04 -5.23
CA ILE A 27 -24.78 6.71 -5.47
C ILE A 27 -23.29 6.72 -5.13
N TYR A 28 -22.56 7.76 -5.55
CA TYR A 28 -21.14 7.93 -5.25
C TYR A 28 -20.88 8.01 -3.73
N ILE A 29 -21.65 8.81 -2.99
CA ILE A 29 -21.53 8.95 -1.54
C ILE A 29 -21.85 7.62 -0.84
N ILE A 30 -22.89 6.90 -1.27
CA ILE A 30 -23.27 5.60 -0.70
C ILE A 30 -22.17 4.56 -0.95
N LEU A 31 -21.63 4.47 -2.17
CA LEU A 31 -20.52 3.57 -2.50
C LEU A 31 -19.27 3.92 -1.69
N HIS A 32 -18.88 5.19 -1.66
CA HIS A 32 -17.68 5.63 -0.95
C HIS A 32 -17.77 5.42 0.57
N THR A 33 -18.97 5.59 1.15
CA THR A 33 -19.19 5.39 2.59
C THR A 33 -19.30 3.90 2.95
N SER A 34 -19.93 3.09 2.10
CA SER A 34 -20.13 1.65 2.32
C SER A 34 -18.88 0.80 2.05
N LEU A 35 -17.92 1.28 1.27
CA LEU A 35 -16.66 0.56 1.00
C LEU A 35 -15.62 0.65 2.15
N LYS A 36 -15.73 1.65 3.04
CA LYS A 36 -14.84 1.80 4.20
C LYS A 36 -14.92 0.64 5.22
N PRO A 37 -16.11 0.14 5.61
CA PRO A 37 -16.19 -1.00 6.53
C PRO A 37 -15.68 -2.31 5.91
N PHE A 38 -15.79 -2.49 4.58
CA PHE A 38 -15.25 -3.67 3.89
C PHE A 38 -13.72 -3.78 4.01
N LYS A 39 -12.99 -2.66 4.03
CA LYS A 39 -11.53 -2.68 4.25
C LYS A 39 -11.15 -3.20 5.66
N ARG A 40 -11.95 -2.89 6.70
CA ARG A 40 -11.67 -3.40 8.05
C ARG A 40 -11.96 -4.89 8.17
N ILE A 41 -13.04 -5.35 7.55
CA ILE A 41 -13.44 -6.76 7.56
C ILE A 41 -12.41 -7.61 6.79
N THR A 42 -11.96 -7.14 5.62
CA THR A 42 -10.92 -7.83 4.82
C THR A 42 -9.59 -7.93 5.56
N ASN A 43 -9.17 -6.88 6.27
CA ASN A 43 -7.96 -6.95 7.10
C ASN A 43 -8.09 -8.00 8.21
N ARG A 44 -9.22 -8.03 8.93
CA ARG A 44 -9.46 -9.05 9.98
C ARG A 44 -9.48 -10.47 9.42
N ILE A 45 -10.08 -10.68 8.25
CA ILE A 45 -10.09 -11.97 7.58
C ILE A 45 -8.67 -12.37 7.17
N ARG A 46 -7.89 -11.43 6.64
CA ARG A 46 -6.48 -11.64 6.29
C ARG A 46 -5.66 -12.02 7.53
N ASP A 47 -5.82 -11.31 8.65
CA ASP A 47 -5.12 -11.60 9.89
C ASP A 47 -5.49 -12.98 10.45
N ALA A 48 -6.78 -13.34 10.41
CA ALA A 48 -7.25 -14.67 10.81
C ALA A 48 -6.71 -15.78 9.88
N LEU A 49 -6.62 -15.54 8.57
CA LEU A 49 -6.01 -16.48 7.64
C LEU A 49 -4.52 -16.70 7.93
N ILE A 50 -3.79 -15.63 8.30
CA ILE A 50 -2.39 -15.71 8.71
C ILE A 50 -2.24 -16.56 9.97
N GLU A 51 -3.11 -16.38 10.97
CA GLU A 51 -3.09 -17.19 12.20
C GLU A 51 -3.42 -18.66 11.93
N ILE A 52 -4.44 -18.92 11.11
CA ILE A 52 -4.83 -20.28 10.70
C ILE A 52 -3.67 -20.95 9.95
N GLN A 53 -2.99 -20.23 9.06
CA GLN A 53 -1.82 -20.75 8.36
C GLN A 53 -0.65 -21.02 9.29
N ALA A 54 -0.40 -20.16 10.28
CA ALA A 54 0.63 -20.41 11.27
C ALA A 54 0.35 -21.69 12.08
N ILE A 55 -0.92 -21.98 12.37
CA ILE A 55 -1.35 -23.23 13.03
C ILE A 55 -1.19 -24.42 12.09
N LEU A 56 -1.65 -24.32 10.84
CA LEU A 56 -1.58 -25.41 9.86
C LEU A 56 -0.13 -25.76 9.46
N LYS A 57 0.76 -24.76 9.41
CA LYS A 57 2.20 -24.95 9.19
C LYS A 57 2.85 -25.72 10.35
N ARG A 58 2.37 -25.56 11.59
CA ARG A 58 2.82 -26.37 12.75
C ARG A 58 2.40 -27.83 12.65
N GLU A 59 1.29 -28.11 11.95
CA GLU A 59 0.76 -29.45 11.68
C GLU A 59 1.29 -30.05 10.35
N GLY A 60 2.24 -29.38 9.69
CA GLY A 60 2.88 -29.88 8.46
C GLY A 60 2.07 -29.70 7.16
N ILE A 61 1.00 -28.89 7.18
CA ILE A 61 0.19 -28.56 6.00
C ILE A 61 0.60 -27.18 5.50
N ASP A 62 1.27 -27.13 4.35
CA ASP A 62 1.73 -25.88 3.72
C ASP A 62 0.64 -25.30 2.81
N LEU A 63 0.00 -24.22 3.26
CA LEU A 63 -0.86 -23.38 2.43
C LEU A 63 -0.01 -22.21 1.94
N GLU A 64 0.29 -22.15 0.64
CA GLU A 64 1.12 -21.09 0.02
C GLU A 64 0.46 -19.70 0.06
N TYR A 65 0.35 -19.11 1.25
CA TYR A 65 0.11 -17.69 1.41
C TYR A 65 1.36 -17.06 2.01
N LYS A 66 2.10 -16.35 1.18
CA LYS A 66 3.37 -15.73 1.55
C LYS A 66 3.10 -14.50 2.42
N VAL A 67 3.16 -14.68 3.73
CA VAL A 67 3.04 -13.59 4.69
C VAL A 67 4.29 -12.70 4.59
N LEU A 68 4.15 -11.48 4.09
CA LEU A 68 5.28 -10.55 3.88
C LEU A 68 5.59 -9.69 5.11
N GLU A 69 4.61 -9.51 5.99
CA GLU A 69 4.70 -8.70 7.21
C GLU A 69 4.27 -9.53 8.39
N ALA A 70 5.04 -9.50 9.47
CA ALA A 70 4.68 -10.21 10.67
C ALA A 70 3.76 -9.36 11.57
N PRO A 71 2.72 -9.97 12.16
CA PRO A 71 1.88 -9.28 13.13
C PRO A 71 2.68 -8.89 14.38
N GLY A 72 2.34 -7.73 14.95
CA GLY A 72 2.97 -7.14 16.13
C GLY A 72 3.18 -5.63 15.98
N SER A 73 3.43 -4.95 17.11
CA SER A 73 3.87 -3.55 17.14
C SER A 73 5.31 -3.47 17.67
N PRO A 74 6.27 -2.90 16.92
CA PRO A 74 6.14 -2.40 15.55
C PRO A 74 6.02 -3.55 14.53
N VAL A 75 5.36 -3.27 13.40
CA VAL A 75 5.26 -4.24 12.28
C VAL A 75 6.66 -4.43 11.67
N ARG A 76 7.01 -5.67 11.33
CA ARG A 76 8.31 -6.01 10.74
C ARG A 76 8.14 -6.89 9.49
N PRO A 77 9.03 -6.77 8.49
CA PRO A 77 9.07 -7.74 7.40
C PRO A 77 9.34 -9.15 7.94
N THR A 78 8.69 -10.16 7.36
CA THR A 78 9.10 -11.56 7.51
C THR A 78 10.37 -11.83 6.71
N LYS A 79 10.96 -13.03 6.83
CA LYS A 79 12.10 -13.43 5.97
C LYS A 79 11.76 -13.32 4.49
N ILE A 80 10.55 -13.75 4.10
CA ILE A 80 10.06 -13.66 2.73
C ILE A 80 9.90 -12.19 2.31
N GLY A 81 9.33 -11.35 3.17
CA GLY A 81 9.20 -9.92 2.91
C GLY A 81 10.54 -9.21 2.76
N ALA A 82 11.52 -9.54 3.60
CA ALA A 82 12.87 -9.02 3.49
C ALA A 82 13.53 -9.45 2.17
N GLU A 83 13.45 -10.73 1.81
CA GLU A 83 13.95 -11.21 0.52
C GLU A 83 13.30 -10.50 -0.67
N LEU A 84 11.99 -10.22 -0.60
CA LEU A 84 11.29 -9.48 -1.63
C LEU A 84 11.85 -8.06 -1.82
N ILE A 85 12.17 -7.36 -0.73
CA ILE A 85 12.80 -6.03 -0.79
C ILE A 85 14.20 -6.12 -1.43
N LYS A 86 14.98 -7.15 -1.10
CA LYS A 86 16.33 -7.33 -1.64
C LYS A 86 16.31 -7.67 -3.14
N LYS A 87 15.52 -8.67 -3.52
CA LYS A 87 15.46 -9.18 -4.90
C LYS A 87 14.86 -8.15 -5.87
N SER A 88 13.91 -7.34 -5.41
CA SER A 88 13.34 -6.25 -6.21
C SER A 88 14.30 -5.06 -6.44
N GLY A 89 15.47 -5.06 -5.79
CA GLY A 89 16.41 -3.94 -5.85
C GLY A 89 15.99 -2.73 -5.00
N LEU A 90 14.86 -2.81 -4.28
CA LEU A 90 14.40 -1.73 -3.41
C LEU A 90 15.38 -1.45 -2.27
N GLU A 91 16.04 -2.48 -1.71
CA GLU A 91 17.09 -2.31 -0.70
C GLU A 91 18.18 -1.32 -1.16
N LYS A 92 18.66 -1.48 -2.40
CA LYS A 92 19.70 -0.61 -2.96
C LYS A 92 19.22 0.82 -3.11
N ILE A 93 17.96 1.02 -3.48
CA ILE A 93 17.35 2.35 -3.60
C ILE A 93 17.28 3.01 -2.22
N LEU A 94 16.81 2.27 -1.21
CA LEU A 94 16.73 2.76 0.17
C LEU A 94 18.12 3.16 0.71
N ASP A 95 19.15 2.37 0.40
CA ASP A 95 20.53 2.65 0.81
C ASP A 95 21.12 3.87 0.09
N GLN A 96 20.98 3.93 -1.24
CA GLN A 96 21.61 4.96 -2.08
C GLN A 96 20.90 6.31 -2.03
N LYS A 97 19.59 6.32 -1.76
CA LYS A 97 18.75 7.52 -1.70
C LYS A 97 18.24 7.83 -0.30
N LYS A 98 18.93 7.32 0.73
CA LYS A 98 18.52 7.45 2.14
C LYS A 98 18.21 8.89 2.54
N GLU A 99 19.11 9.83 2.24
CA GLU A 99 18.94 11.26 2.59
C GLU A 99 17.73 11.87 1.87
N PHE A 100 17.64 11.68 0.55
CA PHE A 100 16.51 12.15 -0.25
C PHE A 100 15.17 11.62 0.28
N LEU A 101 15.08 10.32 0.56
CA LEU A 101 13.86 9.70 1.07
C LEU A 101 13.51 10.20 2.47
N ALA A 102 14.51 10.43 3.33
CA ALA A 102 14.29 10.99 4.66
C ALA A 102 13.77 12.44 4.60
N ASP A 103 14.28 13.24 3.67
CA ASP A 103 13.83 14.61 3.46
C ASP A 103 12.41 14.67 2.87
N GLU A 104 12.10 13.82 1.90
CA GLU A 104 10.73 13.69 1.39
C GLU A 104 9.75 13.21 2.48
N LEU A 105 10.19 12.28 3.34
CA LEU A 105 9.37 11.80 4.45
C LEU A 105 9.09 12.90 5.48
N LYS A 106 10.08 13.74 5.82
CA LYS A 106 9.89 14.90 6.72
C LYS A 106 8.85 15.88 6.19
N LYS A 107 8.77 16.09 4.87
CA LYS A 107 7.80 17.03 4.26
C LYS A 107 6.35 16.58 4.43
N ILE A 108 6.11 15.28 4.57
CA ILE A 108 4.76 14.70 4.65
C ILE A 108 4.38 14.27 6.08
N LEU A 109 5.33 14.31 7.02
CA LEU A 109 5.08 14.03 8.43
C LEU A 109 4.47 15.25 9.13
N PRO A 110 3.56 15.05 10.09
CA PRO A 110 3.15 16.12 11.00
C PRO A 110 4.31 16.55 11.89
N GLU A 111 4.21 17.75 12.48
CA GLU A 111 5.25 18.29 13.37
C GLU A 111 5.44 17.42 14.63
N ASP A 112 4.38 16.79 15.10
CA ASP A 112 4.30 15.95 16.31
C ASP A 112 4.09 14.45 15.96
N TYR A 113 4.90 13.91 15.06
CA TYR A 113 4.73 12.53 14.57
C TYR A 113 5.03 11.45 15.62
N THR A 114 4.27 10.35 15.55
CA THR A 114 4.54 9.09 16.26
C THR A 114 5.27 8.07 15.36
N GLU A 115 5.83 7.00 15.92
CA GLU A 115 6.43 5.92 15.12
C GLU A 115 5.43 5.27 14.14
N TYR A 116 4.16 5.24 14.51
CA TYR A 116 3.08 4.75 13.64
C TYR A 116 2.88 5.69 12.44
N ASP A 117 2.92 7.00 12.65
CA ASP A 117 2.83 7.98 11.56
C ASP A 117 4.00 7.83 10.59
N VAL A 118 5.21 7.64 11.11
CA VAL A 118 6.40 7.36 10.28
C VAL A 118 6.19 6.11 9.43
N GLN A 119 5.62 5.04 9.99
CA GLN A 119 5.35 3.82 9.25
C GLN A 119 4.38 4.04 8.08
N GLU A 120 3.22 4.64 8.36
CA GLU A 120 2.20 4.82 7.34
C GLU A 120 2.64 5.82 6.27
N LYS A 121 3.33 6.90 6.67
CA LYS A 121 3.90 7.88 5.72
C LYS A 121 5.07 7.33 4.91
N ALA A 122 5.91 6.47 5.47
CA ALA A 122 6.95 5.80 4.70
C ALA A 122 6.37 4.90 3.60
N ARG A 123 5.28 4.18 3.89
CA ARG A 123 4.56 3.36 2.90
C ARG A 123 3.93 4.24 1.82
N GLU A 124 3.22 5.30 2.22
CA GLU A 124 2.59 6.24 1.29
C GLU A 124 3.63 6.88 0.36
N LEU A 125 4.81 7.26 0.89
CA LEU A 125 5.89 7.84 0.10
C LEU A 125 6.42 6.87 -0.96
N LEU A 126 6.71 5.61 -0.61
CA LEU A 126 7.20 4.66 -1.61
C LEU A 126 6.15 4.39 -2.70
N VAL A 127 4.88 4.33 -2.33
CA VAL A 127 3.77 4.18 -3.29
C VAL A 127 3.63 5.42 -4.19
N SER A 128 3.77 6.64 -3.65
CA SER A 128 3.70 7.86 -4.46
C SER A 128 4.85 7.96 -5.46
N LEU A 129 6.00 7.39 -5.11
CA LEU A 129 7.18 7.31 -5.98
C LEU A 129 7.10 6.19 -7.04
N ALA A 130 6.04 5.38 -7.08
CA ALA A 130 5.90 4.27 -8.04
C ALA A 130 6.11 4.69 -9.51
N SER A 131 5.59 5.87 -9.86
CA SER A 131 5.71 6.43 -11.22
C SER A 131 7.10 6.98 -11.52
N SER A 132 7.94 7.20 -10.50
CA SER A 132 9.30 7.71 -10.68
C SER A 132 10.18 6.71 -11.44
N SER A 133 11.12 7.23 -12.23
CA SER A 133 12.17 6.44 -12.87
C SER A 133 13.09 5.76 -11.84
N LEU A 134 13.19 6.32 -10.63
CA LEU A 134 13.91 5.72 -9.50
C LEU A 134 13.41 4.29 -9.21
N MET A 135 12.12 4.05 -9.40
CA MET A 135 11.46 2.78 -9.08
C MET A 135 11.43 1.79 -10.25
N ASN A 136 12.11 2.09 -11.37
CA ASN A 136 12.16 1.19 -12.53
C ASN A 136 12.68 -0.22 -12.18
N PRO A 137 13.76 -0.39 -11.39
CA PRO A 137 14.22 -1.74 -11.01
C PRO A 137 13.14 -2.56 -10.29
N VAL A 138 12.36 -1.91 -9.42
CA VAL A 138 11.28 -2.57 -8.67
C VAL A 138 10.11 -2.93 -9.59
N LYS A 139 9.77 -2.04 -10.54
CA LYS A 139 8.72 -2.28 -11.53
C LYS A 139 9.08 -3.42 -12.48
N GLU A 140 10.32 -3.46 -12.94
CA GLU A 140 10.84 -4.52 -13.80
C GLU A 140 10.77 -5.89 -13.09
N TYR A 141 11.25 -5.95 -11.85
CA TYR A 141 11.13 -7.15 -11.03
C TYR A 141 9.67 -7.57 -10.84
N ALA A 142 8.80 -6.62 -10.48
CA ALA A 142 7.38 -6.90 -10.24
C ALA A 142 6.68 -7.46 -11.49
N TYR A 143 7.04 -6.94 -12.67
CA TYR A 143 6.55 -7.43 -13.95
C TYR A 143 7.06 -8.84 -14.28
N GLN A 144 8.34 -9.13 -14.04
CA GLN A 144 8.95 -10.43 -14.30
C GLN A 144 8.42 -11.53 -13.39
N GLU A 145 8.28 -11.24 -12.11
CA GLU A 145 7.90 -12.22 -11.09
C GLU A 145 6.37 -12.28 -10.84
N GLY A 146 5.59 -11.52 -11.61
CA GLY A 146 4.13 -11.49 -11.49
C GLY A 146 3.63 -11.01 -10.13
N THR A 147 4.35 -10.09 -9.47
CA THR A 147 4.02 -9.56 -8.15
C THR A 147 3.56 -8.11 -8.20
N SER A 148 2.99 -7.61 -7.10
CA SER A 148 2.49 -6.25 -7.00
C SER A 148 3.57 -5.29 -6.53
N VAL A 149 3.85 -4.26 -7.33
CA VAL A 149 4.73 -3.14 -6.96
C VAL A 149 4.30 -2.50 -5.63
N VAL A 150 2.99 -2.37 -5.41
CA VAL A 150 2.43 -1.81 -4.18
C VAL A 150 2.72 -2.70 -2.97
N GLU A 151 2.74 -4.02 -3.13
CA GLU A 151 3.09 -4.94 -2.04
C GLU A 151 4.57 -4.81 -1.67
N ILE A 152 5.46 -4.77 -2.67
CA ILE A 152 6.89 -4.55 -2.44
C ILE A 152 7.11 -3.24 -1.66
N PHE A 153 6.44 -2.15 -2.06
CA PHE A 153 6.56 -0.85 -1.38
C PHE A 153 5.96 -0.83 0.01
N LYS A 154 4.87 -1.53 0.27
CA LYS A 154 4.30 -1.62 1.63
C LYS A 154 5.26 -2.27 2.62
N VAL A 155 5.92 -3.34 2.19
CA VAL A 155 6.91 -4.05 3.02
C VAL A 155 8.19 -3.22 3.12
N GLY A 156 8.65 -2.64 2.01
CA GLY A 156 9.82 -1.77 1.97
C GLY A 156 9.68 -0.50 2.80
N GLY A 157 8.45 0.00 2.99
CA GLY A 157 8.15 1.13 3.86
C GLY A 157 8.54 0.89 5.31
N LEU A 158 8.56 -0.38 5.75
CA LEU A 158 9.04 -0.75 7.09
C LEU A 158 10.54 -0.52 7.25
N TRP A 159 11.34 -0.78 6.22
CA TRP A 159 12.78 -0.48 6.26
C TRP A 159 13.05 1.01 6.15
N LEU A 160 12.29 1.74 5.34
CA LEU A 160 12.38 3.20 5.29
C LEU A 160 12.05 3.84 6.65
N ARG A 161 11.03 3.33 7.36
CA ARG A 161 10.73 3.74 8.74
C ARG A 161 11.95 3.51 9.65
N ASP A 162 12.52 2.30 9.64
CA ASP A 162 13.65 1.96 10.49
C ASP A 162 14.85 2.87 10.18
N ASP A 163 15.14 3.10 8.89
CA ASP A 163 16.21 4.00 8.45
C ASP A 163 16.01 5.44 8.92
N PHE A 164 14.76 5.92 8.88
CA PHE A 164 14.40 7.27 9.30
C PHE A 164 14.51 7.46 10.82
N LEU A 165 14.05 6.47 11.59
CA LEU A 165 14.13 6.47 13.06
C LEU A 165 15.55 6.16 13.58
N GLY A 166 16.51 5.89 12.70
CA GLY A 166 17.87 5.49 13.08
C GLY A 166 17.93 4.10 13.74
N GLN A 167 16.91 3.27 13.51
CA GLN A 167 16.81 1.91 14.02
C GLN A 167 17.50 0.93 13.07
N LYS A 168 17.97 -0.19 13.62
CA LYS A 168 18.48 -1.28 12.79
C LYS A 168 17.31 -1.94 12.06
N ARG A 169 17.41 -2.11 10.74
CA ARG A 169 16.43 -2.89 9.96
C ARG A 169 16.27 -4.29 10.56
N MET A 170 15.11 -4.57 11.13
CA MET A 170 14.83 -5.84 11.79
C MET A 170 13.92 -6.70 10.91
N VAL A 171 14.35 -7.94 10.68
CA VAL A 171 13.51 -8.98 10.11
C VAL A 171 12.97 -9.80 11.28
N LYS A 172 11.67 -10.13 11.28
CA LYS A 172 11.17 -11.06 12.29
C LYS A 172 11.70 -12.45 11.95
N ASP A 173 12.53 -13.00 12.83
CA ASP A 173 12.85 -14.42 12.76
C ASP A 173 11.54 -15.18 12.99
N GLU A 174 11.22 -16.11 12.08
CA GLU A 174 10.29 -17.18 12.41
C GLU A 174 10.97 -17.95 13.54
N ASP A 175 10.54 -17.68 14.78
CA ASP A 175 10.95 -18.47 15.93
C ASP A 175 10.72 -19.95 15.61
N LYS A 176 11.75 -20.74 15.91
CA LYS A 176 11.80 -22.20 15.83
C LYS A 176 10.53 -22.88 16.36
#